data_AF-A0A5N6Z3Y7-F1
#
_entry.id   AF-A0A5N6Z3Y7-F1
#
_cell.length_a   1.000
_cell.length_b   1.000
_cell.length_c   1.000
_cell.angle_alpha   90.00
_cell.angle_beta   90.00
_cell.angle_gamma   90.00
#
_symmetry.space_group_name_H-M   'P 1'
#
loop_
_entity.id
_entity.type
_entity.pdbx_description
1 polymer ?
#
loop_
_entity_poly.entity_id
_entity_poly.type
_entity_poly.pdbx_seq_one_letter_code
_entity_poly.pdbx_strand_id
1 'polypeptide(L)'
;MAWGWNESEEAHRQVNEGKNEGKHEGHLSHQLIAGAASFAGMKAWEDHQRKEGKTVNHAFAKEALAAVVGSQVERLAETKGMDQIDKMRAHEHAKKNAEHMYDEHYVRGHNASEYNPNEYKRHEALDRW
;
A
#
# COMPACT_ATOMS: atom_id res chain seq x y z
N MET A 1 2.45 2.34 -15.28
CA MET A 1 1.52 3.08 -14.41
C MET A 1 1.45 2.36 -13.08
N ALA A 2 1.68 3.08 -11.97
CA ALA A 2 1.35 2.59 -10.64
C ALA A 2 -0.17 2.77 -10.43
N TRP A 3 -0.83 1.77 -9.85
CA TRP A 3 -2.27 1.69 -9.56
C TRP A 3 -2.61 2.55 -8.33
N GLY A 4 -3.26 3.71 -8.51
CA GLY A 4 -3.48 4.69 -7.44
C GLY A 4 -4.36 4.24 -6.27
N TRP A 5 -4.88 5.21 -5.51
CA TRP A 5 -5.64 4.96 -4.29
C TRP A 5 -6.86 4.06 -4.48
N ASN A 6 -7.66 4.31 -5.52
CA ASN A 6 -8.91 3.59 -5.76
C ASN A 6 -8.65 2.12 -6.12
N GLU A 7 -7.72 1.87 -7.05
CA GLU A 7 -7.37 0.53 -7.50
C GLU A 7 -6.71 -0.28 -6.38
N SER A 8 -5.92 0.37 -5.53
CA SER A 8 -5.26 -0.27 -4.38
C SER A 8 -6.27 -0.64 -3.29
N GLU A 9 -7.24 0.22 -3.01
CA GLU A 9 -8.34 -0.09 -2.09
C GLU A 9 -9.19 -1.25 -2.60
N GLU A 10 -9.54 -1.24 -3.89
CA GLU A 10 -10.33 -2.30 -4.50
C GLU A 10 -9.58 -3.64 -4.49
N ALA A 11 -8.28 -3.62 -4.82
CA ALA A 11 -7.43 -4.79 -4.68
C ALA A 11 -7.40 -5.32 -3.23
N HIS A 12 -7.28 -4.42 -2.24
CA HIS A 12 -7.33 -4.78 -0.83
C HIS A 12 -8.66 -5.44 -0.45
N ARG A 13 -9.77 -4.90 -0.96
CA ARG A 13 -11.12 -5.45 -0.75
C ARG A 13 -11.25 -6.85 -1.35
N GLN A 14 -10.86 -7.05 -2.61
CA GLN A 14 -10.95 -8.35 -3.28
C GLN A 14 -10.14 -9.43 -2.56
N VAL A 15 -8.92 -9.09 -2.10
CA VAL A 15 -8.05 -10.00 -1.37
C VAL A 15 -8.61 -10.39 0.01
N ASN A 16 -9.26 -9.45 0.70
CA ASN A 16 -9.86 -9.66 2.03
C ASN A 16 -11.20 -10.39 1.97
N GLU A 17 -12.09 -10.00 1.05
CA GLU A 17 -13.44 -10.59 0.92
C GLU A 17 -13.42 -12.01 0.33
N GLY A 18 -12.27 -12.46 -0.21
CA GLY A 18 -12.16 -13.74 -0.88
C GLY A 18 -13.01 -13.83 -2.16
N LYS A 19 -13.57 -12.70 -2.60
CA LYS A 19 -14.31 -12.57 -3.86
C LYS A 19 -13.34 -12.58 -5.03
N ASN A 20 -12.91 -13.77 -5.40
CA ASN A 20 -12.51 -14.07 -6.78
C ASN A 20 -13.79 -14.31 -7.59
N GLU A 21 -14.65 -13.28 -7.72
CA GLU A 21 -15.86 -13.36 -8.54
C GLU A 21 -15.48 -13.35 -10.02
N GLY A 22 -15.05 -14.51 -10.52
CA GLY A 22 -14.81 -14.72 -11.94
C GLY A 22 -13.54 -15.48 -12.24
N LYS A 23 -13.68 -16.81 -12.37
CA LYS A 23 -12.87 -17.70 -13.22
C LYS A 23 -11.38 -17.33 -13.31
N HIS A 24 -10.57 -17.75 -12.34
CA HIS A 24 -9.22 -18.32 -12.54
C HIS A 24 -8.76 -18.85 -11.16
N GLU A 25 -9.20 -20.06 -10.81
CA GLU A 25 -8.48 -20.86 -9.81
C GLU A 25 -7.07 -21.09 -10.36
N GLY A 26 -6.07 -20.44 -9.76
CA GLY A 26 -4.69 -20.49 -10.25
C GLY A 26 -3.75 -19.57 -9.50
N HIS A 27 -3.82 -18.25 -9.72
CA HIS A 27 -2.93 -17.27 -9.08
C HIS A 27 -3.61 -15.91 -9.01
N LEU A 28 -3.57 -15.23 -7.85
CA LEU A 28 -3.85 -13.79 -7.83
C LEU A 28 -2.72 -13.10 -8.61
N SER A 29 -3.07 -12.22 -9.54
CA SER A 29 -2.04 -11.52 -10.32
C SER A 29 -1.10 -10.75 -9.38
N HIS A 30 0.18 -10.64 -9.75
CA HIS A 30 1.14 -9.83 -8.99
C HIS A 30 0.69 -8.38 -8.83
N GLN A 31 -0.14 -7.86 -9.74
CA GLN A 31 -0.75 -6.53 -9.66
C GLN A 31 -1.81 -6.45 -8.56
N LEU A 32 -2.68 -7.46 -8.46
CA LEU A 32 -3.69 -7.52 -7.41
C LEU A 32 -3.05 -7.62 -6.02
N ILE A 33 -2.04 -8.48 -5.86
CA ILE A 33 -1.26 -8.54 -4.62
C ILE A 33 -0.53 -7.23 -4.36
N ALA A 34 0.07 -6.62 -5.38
CA ALA A 34 0.78 -5.36 -5.23
C ALA A 34 -0.14 -4.23 -4.76
N GLY A 35 -1.34 -4.09 -5.34
CA GLY A 35 -2.33 -3.09 -4.94
C GLY A 35 -2.87 -3.35 -3.53
N ALA A 36 -3.17 -4.61 -3.20
CA ALA A 36 -3.62 -4.95 -1.85
C ALA A 36 -2.55 -4.71 -0.78
N ALA A 37 -1.28 -5.01 -1.10
CA ALA A 37 -0.15 -4.81 -0.20
C ALA A 37 0.23 -3.34 -0.05
N SER A 38 0.20 -2.55 -1.13
CA SER A 38 0.46 -1.12 -1.07
C SER A 38 -0.59 -0.41 -0.21
N PHE A 39 -1.87 -0.71 -0.38
CA PHE A 39 -2.95 -0.16 0.44
C PHE A 39 -2.83 -0.57 1.92
N ALA A 40 -2.67 -1.87 2.18
CA ALA A 40 -2.50 -2.38 3.55
C ALA A 40 -1.28 -1.76 4.23
N GLY A 41 -0.18 -1.62 3.49
CA GLY A 41 1.05 -1.02 3.99
C GLY A 41 0.91 0.48 4.28
N MET A 42 0.26 1.23 3.38
CA MET A 42 -0.10 2.63 3.61
C MET A 42 -0.94 2.78 4.87
N LYS A 43 -1.99 1.97 5.03
CA LYS A 43 -2.85 1.99 6.21
C LYS A 43 -2.07 1.72 7.50
N ALA A 44 -1.29 0.63 7.52
CA ALA A 44 -0.54 0.24 8.70
C ALA A 44 0.50 1.28 9.10
N TRP A 45 1.18 1.89 8.11
CA TRP A 45 2.12 2.97 8.33
C TRP A 45 1.43 4.23 8.86
N GLU A 46 0.30 4.65 8.26
CA GLU A 46 -0.50 5.79 8.73
C GLU A 46 -1.00 5.62 10.16
N ASP A 47 -1.61 4.47 10.46
CA ASP A 47 -2.17 4.19 11.78
C ASP A 47 -1.07 4.21 12.84
N HIS A 48 0.11 3.67 12.53
CA HIS A 48 1.28 3.73 13.41
C HIS A 48 1.78 5.17 13.61
N GLN A 49 2.04 5.90 12.53
CA GLN A 49 2.57 7.26 12.62
C GLN A 49 1.62 8.23 13.33
N ARG A 50 0.30 8.09 13.12
CA ARG A 50 -0.71 8.90 13.80
C ARG A 50 -0.83 8.58 15.27
N LYS A 51 -0.67 7.31 15.65
CA LYS A 51 -0.60 6.91 17.05
C LYS A 51 0.64 7.49 17.75
N GLU A 52 1.77 7.54 17.05
CA GLU A 52 2.99 8.15 17.58
C GLU A 52 2.94 9.69 17.59
N GLY A 53 2.25 10.29 16.63
CA GLY A 53 2.12 11.76 16.50
C GLY A 53 3.41 12.46 16.06
N LYS A 54 4.41 11.72 15.56
CA LYS A 54 5.73 12.25 15.22
C LYS A 54 5.80 12.72 13.77
N THR A 55 6.40 13.90 13.61
CA THR A 55 6.79 14.43 12.30
C THR A 55 8.07 13.75 11.82
N VAL A 56 8.12 13.38 10.54
CA VAL A 56 9.28 12.75 9.90
C VAL A 56 9.49 13.31 8.50
N ASN A 57 10.74 13.33 8.03
CA ASN A 57 11.02 13.73 6.66
C ASN A 57 10.48 12.70 5.65
N HIS A 58 10.21 13.15 4.42
CA HIS A 58 9.62 12.30 3.38
C HIS A 58 10.50 11.11 2.97
N ALA A 59 11.83 11.25 3.01
CA ALA A 59 12.73 10.16 2.66
C ALA A 59 12.61 8.99 3.64
N PHE A 60 12.63 9.29 4.94
CA PHE A 60 12.40 8.30 5.99
C PHE A 60 11.00 7.68 5.90
N ALA A 61 9.98 8.51 5.69
CA ALA A 61 8.61 8.03 5.55
C ALA A 61 8.47 7.01 4.41
N LYS A 62 9.03 7.30 3.23
CA LYS A 62 9.01 6.40 2.07
C LYS A 62 9.76 5.09 2.33
N GLU A 63 10.93 5.17 2.98
CA GLU A 63 11.71 3.97 3.31
C GLU A 63 10.98 3.06 4.30
N ALA A 64 10.44 3.64 5.37
CA ALA A 64 9.64 2.92 6.37
C ALA A 64 8.39 2.29 5.72
N LEU A 65 7.67 3.07 4.90
CA LEU A 65 6.53 2.59 4.14
C LEU A 65 6.90 1.44 3.21
N ALA A 66 8.02 1.54 2.47
CA ALA A 66 8.48 0.48 1.58
C ALA A 66 8.80 -0.83 2.33
N ALA A 67 9.32 -0.73 3.55
CA ALA A 67 9.55 -1.90 4.42
C ALA A 67 8.22 -2.55 4.85
N VAL A 68 7.25 -1.74 5.30
CA VAL A 68 5.92 -2.23 5.70
C VAL A 68 5.22 -2.88 4.51
N VAL A 69 5.21 -2.24 3.34
CA VAL A 69 4.61 -2.76 2.11
C VAL A 69 5.27 -4.07 1.67
N GLY A 70 6.61 -4.16 1.74
CA GLY A 70 7.33 -5.39 1.46
C GLY A 70 6.87 -6.56 2.34
N SER A 71 6.66 -6.31 3.63
CA SER A 71 6.12 -7.33 4.55
C SER A 71 4.69 -7.76 4.22
N GLN A 72 3.85 -6.84 3.69
CA GLN A 72 2.49 -7.18 3.26
C GLN A 72 2.50 -8.04 1.99
N VAL A 73 3.41 -7.77 1.04
CA VAL A 73 3.59 -8.62 -0.14
C VAL A 73 4.02 -10.02 0.27
N GLU A 74 4.97 -10.15 1.19
CA GLU A 74 5.40 -11.46 1.72
C GLU A 74 4.22 -12.25 2.28
N ARG A 75 3.49 -11.65 3.22
CA ARG A 75 2.31 -12.27 3.84
C ARG A 75 1.26 -12.68 2.81
N LEU A 76 0.97 -11.83 1.84
CA LEU A 76 -0.01 -12.14 0.80
C LEU A 76 0.50 -13.22 -0.18
N ALA A 77 1.78 -13.22 -0.53
CA ALA A 77 2.38 -14.26 -1.37
C ALA A 77 2.34 -15.63 -0.68
N GLU A 78 2.69 -15.68 0.62
CA GLU A 78 2.63 -16.89 1.44
C GLU A 78 1.21 -17.44 1.56
N THR A 79 0.22 -16.56 1.79
CA THR A 79 -1.17 -16.98 2.06
C THR A 79 -1.99 -17.23 0.80
N LYS A 80 -1.65 -16.62 -0.33
CA LYS A 80 -2.44 -16.70 -1.57
C LYS A 80 -1.76 -17.52 -2.68
N GLY A 81 -0.53 -17.97 -2.48
CA GLY A 81 0.18 -18.83 -3.42
C GLY A 81 0.69 -18.04 -4.62
N MET A 82 1.94 -17.60 -4.55
CA MET A 82 2.62 -16.87 -5.62
C MET A 82 3.99 -17.47 -5.88
N ASP A 83 4.38 -17.62 -7.15
CA ASP A 83 5.74 -18.03 -7.49
C ASP A 83 6.76 -16.92 -7.18
N GLN A 84 8.04 -17.27 -7.17
CA GLN A 84 9.09 -16.32 -6.81
C GLN A 84 9.20 -15.13 -7.77
N ILE A 85 8.94 -15.33 -9.07
CA ILE A 85 9.03 -14.27 -10.08
C ILE A 85 7.89 -13.28 -9.89
N ASP A 86 6.67 -13.77 -9.73
CA ASP A 86 5.50 -12.94 -9.49
C ASP A 86 5.57 -12.24 -8.13
N LYS A 87 6.14 -12.87 -7.12
CA LYS A 87 6.42 -12.23 -5.82
C LYS A 87 7.37 -11.05 -5.96
N MET A 88 8.48 -11.20 -6.71
CA MET A 88 9.41 -10.11 -6.96
C MET A 88 8.75 -8.95 -7.71
N ARG A 89 7.93 -9.27 -8.73
CA ARG A 89 7.15 -8.26 -9.46
C ARG A 89 6.13 -7.56 -8.57
N ALA A 90 5.42 -8.31 -7.74
CA ALA A 90 4.45 -7.78 -6.79
C ALA A 90 5.13 -6.85 -5.78
N HIS A 91 6.30 -7.23 -5.28
CA HIS A 91 7.08 -6.43 -4.34
C HIS A 91 7.52 -5.10 -4.94
N GLU A 92 8.09 -5.12 -6.15
CA GLU A 92 8.52 -3.91 -6.86
C GLU A 92 7.32 -3.01 -7.20
N HIS A 93 6.23 -3.58 -7.70
CA HIS A 93 5.02 -2.82 -7.99
C HIS A 93 4.41 -2.23 -6.73
N ALA A 94 4.29 -2.98 -5.64
CA ALA A 94 3.69 -2.51 -4.39
C ALA A 94 4.45 -1.32 -3.82
N LYS A 95 5.79 -1.38 -3.82
CA LYS A 95 6.65 -0.29 -3.35
C LYS A 95 6.48 0.97 -4.18
N LYS A 96 6.60 0.86 -5.51
CA LYS A 96 6.37 1.99 -6.44
C LYS A 96 4.98 2.59 -6.28
N ASN A 97 4.01 1.73 -5.99
CA ASN A 97 2.64 2.14 -5.80
C ASN A 97 2.40 2.91 -4.51
N ALA A 98 2.91 2.39 -3.40
CA ALA A 98 2.82 3.05 -2.11
C ALA A 98 3.57 4.39 -2.13
N GLU A 99 4.74 4.45 -2.76
CA GLU A 99 5.45 5.71 -2.97
C GLU A 99 4.63 6.70 -3.81
N HIS A 100 3.98 6.25 -4.88
CA HIS A 100 3.09 7.11 -5.67
C HIS A 100 1.94 7.65 -4.83
N MET A 101 1.22 6.78 -4.11
CA MET A 101 0.09 7.17 -3.25
C MET A 101 0.53 8.17 -2.17
N TYR A 102 1.72 7.96 -1.61
CA TYR A 102 2.35 8.86 -0.65
C TYR A 102 2.66 10.23 -1.27
N ASP A 103 3.32 10.25 -2.43
CA ASP A 103 3.70 11.50 -3.12
C ASP A 103 2.48 12.29 -3.57
N GLU A 104 1.46 11.61 -4.09
CA GLU A 104 0.20 12.20 -4.49
C GLU A 104 -0.45 12.94 -3.32
N HIS A 105 -0.54 12.29 -2.16
CA HIS A 105 -1.25 12.84 -1.01
C HIS A 105 -0.40 13.86 -0.22
N TYR A 106 0.84 13.52 0.14
CA TYR A 106 1.65 14.34 1.07
C TYR A 106 2.61 15.31 0.40
N VAL A 107 3.18 14.97 -0.76
CA VAL A 107 4.17 15.83 -1.42
C VAL A 107 3.48 16.82 -2.34
N ARG A 108 2.65 16.32 -3.28
CA ARG A 108 1.96 17.15 -4.27
C ARG A 108 0.71 17.81 -3.70
N GLY A 109 -0.09 17.07 -2.92
CA GLY A 109 -1.35 17.57 -2.36
C GLY A 109 -1.17 18.64 -1.28
N HIS A 110 -0.10 18.56 -0.48
CA HIS A 110 0.12 19.45 0.66
C HIS A 110 1.33 20.39 0.50
N ASN A 111 2.17 20.21 -0.51
CA ASN A 111 3.44 20.93 -0.70
C ASN A 111 4.28 20.99 0.60
N ALA A 112 4.22 19.90 1.37
CA ALA A 112 4.88 19.80 2.67
C ALA A 112 6.37 19.51 2.48
N SER A 113 7.20 20.02 3.39
CA SER A 113 8.62 19.63 3.45
C SER A 113 8.82 18.29 4.18
N GLU A 114 7.81 17.88 4.96
CA GLU A 114 7.83 16.72 5.84
C GLU A 114 6.43 16.14 6.04
N TYR A 115 6.36 14.90 6.50
CA TYR A 115 5.11 14.31 6.95
C TYR A 115 4.84 14.70 8.40
N ASN A 116 3.70 15.34 8.63
CA ASN A 116 3.18 15.66 9.96
C ASN A 116 1.75 15.10 10.13
N PRO A 117 1.55 14.07 10.97
CA PRO A 117 0.23 13.45 11.15
C PRO A 117 -0.78 14.35 11.86
N ASN A 118 -0.33 15.39 12.56
CA ASN A 118 -1.20 16.33 13.29
C ASN A 118 -1.70 17.47 12.40
N GLU A 119 -0.99 17.78 11.31
CA GLU A 119 -1.35 18.86 10.38
C GLU A 119 -2.14 18.34 9.17
N TYR A 120 -1.75 17.17 8.65
CA TYR A 120 -2.36 16.59 7.46
C TYR A 120 -3.29 15.44 7.83
N LYS A 121 -4.49 15.43 7.25
CA LYS A 121 -5.42 14.32 7.38
C LYS A 121 -4.93 13.13 6.55
N ARG A 122 -5.27 11.91 6.97
CA ARG A 122 -5.03 10.72 6.14
C ARG A 122 -5.95 10.77 4.93
N HIS A 123 -5.59 10.04 3.89
CA HIS A 123 -6.42 9.90 2.71
C HIS A 123 -7.76 9.23 3.07
N GLU A 124 -8.87 9.72 2.52
CA GLU A 124 -10.24 9.27 2.84
C GLU A 124 -10.47 7.77 2.57
N ALA A 125 -9.72 7.19 1.65
CA ALA A 125 -9.78 5.76 1.36
C ALA A 125 -9.42 4.91 2.59
N LEU A 126 -8.52 5.41 3.44
CA LEU A 126 -8.12 4.73 4.66
C LEU A 126 -9.16 4.86 5.78
N ASP A 127 -10.03 5.88 5.74
CA ASP A 127 -11.10 6.06 6.73
C ASP A 127 -12.22 5.01 6.59
N ARG A 128 -12.27 4.30 5.46
CA ARG A 128 -13.23 3.23 5.21
C ARG A 128 -12.83 1.88 5.83
N TRP A 129 -11.67 1.79 6.48
CA TRP A 129 -11.05 0.58 7.02
C TRP A 129 -10.49 0.78 8.44
#